data_AF-A0A2I2KPI9-F1
#
_entry.id   AF-A0A2I2KPI9-F1
#
_cell.length_a   1.000
_cell.length_b   1.000
_cell.length_c   1.000
_cell.angle_alpha   90.00
_cell.angle_beta   90.00
_cell.angle_gamma   90.00
#
_symmetry.space_group_name_H-M   'P 1'
#
loop_
_entity.id
_entity.type
_entity.pdbx_description
1 polymer ?
#
loop_
_entity_poly.entity_id
_entity_poly.type
_entity_poly.pdbx_seq_one_letter_code
_entity_poly.pdbx_strand_id
1 'polypeptide(L)' 'MLAEPGRALEAALVPAERICRNAPSAVRACLAAADAAGWQATAGALDAIRDSADAAEGVRAFLEMRPPAWTGR' A
#
# COMPACT_ATOMS: atom_id res chain seq x y z
N MET A 1 6.88 -4.21 -18.78
CA MET A 1 6.09 -3.95 -19.99
C MET A 1 6.02 -2.44 -20.17
N LEU A 2 6.20 -1.94 -21.39
CA LEU A 2 6.08 -0.53 -21.72
C LEU A 2 4.71 -0.28 -22.37
N ALA A 3 4.18 0.94 -22.21
CA ALA A 3 2.92 1.32 -22.85
C ALA A 3 3.15 1.68 -24.32
N GLU A 4 2.15 1.38 -25.17
CA GLU A 4 2.14 1.85 -26.56
C GLU A 4 2.07 3.38 -26.63
N PRO A 5 2.58 4.00 -27.71
CA PRO A 5 2.47 5.44 -27.92
C PRO A 5 1.02 5.93 -27.79
N GLY A 6 0.82 6.98 -26.99
CA GLY A 6 -0.51 7.54 -26.71
C GLY A 6 -1.36 6.78 -25.69
N ARG A 7 -0.88 5.66 -25.14
CA ARG A 7 -1.62 4.83 -24.16
C ARG A 7 -1.05 4.90 -22.73
N ALA A 8 -0.14 5.83 -22.48
CA ALA A 8 0.57 5.95 -21.19
C ALA A 8 -0.38 6.14 -19.99
N LEU A 9 -1.44 6.97 -20.14
CA LEU A 9 -2.38 7.23 -19.05
C LEU A 9 -3.12 5.96 -18.62
N GLU A 10 -3.73 5.26 -19.56
CA GLU A 10 -4.47 4.04 -19.29
C GLU A 10 -3.56 2.95 -18.72
N ALA A 11 -2.35 2.81 -19.28
CA ALA A 11 -1.35 1.87 -18.77
C ALA A 11 -0.88 2.22 -17.35
N ALA A 12 -0.84 3.51 -16.98
CA ALA A 12 -0.48 3.96 -15.64
C ALA A 12 -1.60 3.76 -14.61
N LEU A 13 -2.87 3.83 -15.04
CA LEU A 13 -4.01 3.58 -14.15
C LEU A 13 -4.07 2.13 -13.66
N VAL A 14 -3.68 1.16 -14.48
CA VAL A 14 -3.67 -0.27 -14.09
C VAL A 14 -2.83 -0.55 -12.83
N PRO A 15 -1.54 -0.17 -12.74
CA PRO A 15 -0.78 -0.34 -11.50
C PRO A 15 -1.27 0.61 -10.39
N ALA A 16 -1.76 1.81 -10.71
CA ALA A 16 -2.31 2.72 -9.71
C ALA A 16 -3.51 2.10 -8.97
N GLU A 17 -4.44 1.49 -9.69
CA GLU A 17 -5.57 0.75 -9.09
C GLU A 17 -5.09 -0.38 -8.18
N ARG A 18 -4.05 -1.12 -8.60
CA ARG A 18 -3.47 -2.18 -7.76
C ARG A 18 -2.89 -1.62 -6.46
N ILE A 19 -2.22 -0.47 -6.52
CA ILE A 19 -1.65 0.21 -5.35
C ILE A 19 -2.78 0.69 -4.44
N CYS A 20 -3.81 1.34 -4.99
CA CYS A 20 -4.95 1.89 -4.23
C CYS A 20 -5.83 0.82 -3.54
N ARG A 21 -5.69 -0.46 -3.88
CA ARG A 21 -6.33 -1.55 -3.13
C ARG A 21 -5.67 -1.86 -1.78
N ASN A 22 -4.49 -1.30 -1.50
CA ASN A 22 -3.77 -1.50 -0.25
C ASN A 22 -4.03 -0.33 0.72
N ALA A 23 -3.75 -0.54 2.00
CA ALA A 23 -3.82 0.50 3.01
C ALA A 23 -2.91 1.69 2.62
N PRO A 24 -3.43 2.93 2.53
CA PRO A 24 -2.64 4.09 2.16
C PRO A 24 -1.46 4.34 3.11
N SER A 25 -1.63 4.07 4.41
CA SER A 25 -0.57 4.16 5.42
C SER A 25 0.58 3.20 5.14
N ALA A 26 0.28 1.94 4.83
CA ALA A 26 1.27 0.92 4.50
C ALA A 26 2.02 1.24 3.21
N VAL A 27 1.33 1.68 2.15
CA VAL A 27 1.98 2.06 0.88
C VAL A 27 3.00 3.18 1.10
N ARG A 28 2.62 4.22 1.85
CA ARG A 28 3.53 5.34 2.17
C ARG A 28 4.72 4.90 3.01
N ALA A 29 4.49 4.05 4.01
CA ALA A 29 5.55 3.54 4.89
C ALA A 29 6.55 2.68 4.10
N CYS A 30 6.08 1.79 3.22
CA CYS A 30 6.93 0.99 2.35
C CYS A 30 7.75 1.86 1.38
N LEU A 31 7.15 2.90 0.80
CA LEU A 31 7.86 3.82 -0.09
C LEU A 31 9.00 4.54 0.65
N ALA A 32 8.72 5.09 1.83
CA ALA A 32 9.74 5.76 2.64
C ALA A 32 10.87 4.80 3.07
N ALA A 33 10.54 3.56 3.42
CA ALA A 33 11.55 2.55 3.77
C ALA A 33 12.41 2.14 2.57
N ALA A 34 11.83 2.06 1.37
CA ALA A 34 12.56 1.74 0.15
C ALA A 34 13.60 2.81 -0.20
N ASP A 35 13.26 4.10 0.00
CA ASP A 35 14.18 5.22 -0.23
C ASP A 35 15.35 5.25 0.76
N ALA A 36 15.13 4.82 2.01
CA ALA A 36 16.13 4.85 3.07
C ALA A 36 17.14 3.67 3.03
N ALA A 37 16.83 2.58 2.33
CA ALA A 37 17.60 1.33 2.20
C ALA A 37 17.97 0.62 3.52
N GLY A 38 17.51 -0.63 3.67
CA GLY A 38 17.98 -1.56 4.71
C GLY A 38 16.91 -2.03 5.70
N TRP A 39 17.19 -3.13 6.38
CA TRP A 39 16.23 -3.83 7.24
C TRP A 39 15.71 -2.98 8.40
N GLN A 40 16.52 -2.06 8.92
CA GLN A 40 16.12 -1.17 10.01
C GLN A 40 15.04 -0.17 9.57
N ALA A 41 15.11 0.33 8.33
CA ALA A 41 14.09 1.22 7.79
C ALA A 41 12.75 0.48 7.63
N THR A 42 12.79 -0.76 7.12
CA THR A 42 11.59 -1.61 7.02
C THR A 42 10.99 -1.94 8.39
N ALA A 43 11.82 -2.22 9.40
CA ALA A 43 11.37 -2.47 10.76
C ALA A 43 10.67 -1.24 11.36
N GLY A 44 11.29 -0.06 11.25
CA GLY A 44 10.67 1.19 11.73
C GLY A 44 9.37 1.54 11.00
N ALA A 45 9.30 1.28 9.70
CA ALA A 45 8.08 1.46 8.91
C ALA A 45 6.95 0.52 9.36
N LEU A 46 7.27 -0.74 9.69
CA LEU A 46 6.30 -1.68 10.23
C LEU A 46 5.77 -1.23 11.59
N ASP A 47 6.68 -0.84 12.50
CA ASP A 47 6.31 -0.36 13.83
C ASP A 47 5.39 0.86 13.77
N ALA A 48 5.64 1.78 12.82
CA ALA A 48 4.83 2.99 12.65
C ALA A 48 3.38 2.72 12.21
N ILE A 49 3.11 1.60 11.53
CA ILE A 49 1.77 1.29 11.00
C ILE A 49 1.05 0.18 11.76
N ARG A 50 1.73 -0.61 12.59
CA ARG A 50 1.16 -1.83 13.18
C ARG A 50 -0.10 -1.57 14.03
N ASP A 51 -0.14 -0.43 14.71
CA ASP A 51 -1.21 -0.04 15.65
C ASP A 51 -2.23 0.93 14.98
N SER A 52 -2.20 1.03 13.65
CA SER A 52 -3.11 1.89 12.86
C SER A 52 -4.51 1.29 12.72
N ALA A 53 -5.49 2.14 12.40
CA ALA A 53 -6.86 1.70 12.12
C ALA A 53 -6.90 0.83 10.85
N ASP A 54 -6.10 1.17 9.84
CA ASP A 54 -5.96 0.38 8.62
C ASP A 54 -5.33 -1.01 8.91
N ALA A 55 -4.38 -1.14 9.84
CA ALA A 55 -3.85 -2.45 10.22
C ALA A 55 -4.92 -3.35 10.86
N ALA A 56 -5.69 -2.80 11.81
CA ALA A 56 -6.80 -3.52 12.45
C ALA A 56 -7.90 -3.90 11.43
N GLU A 57 -8.24 -2.99 10.52
CA GLU A 57 -9.19 -3.25 9.45
C GLU A 57 -8.71 -4.32 8.47
N GLY A 58 -7.42 -4.33 8.12
CA GLY A 58 -6.85 -5.35 7.23
C GLY A 58 -6.98 -6.75 7.81
N VAL A 59 -6.68 -6.91 9.11
CA VAL A 59 -6.88 -8.17 9.83
C VAL A 59 -8.35 -8.57 9.86
N ARG A 60 -9.25 -7.63 10.20
CA ARG A 60 -10.69 -7.88 10.26
C ARG A 60 -11.24 -8.31 8.90
N ALA A 61 -10.94 -7.56 7.84
CA ALA A 61 -11.41 -7.83 6.49
C ALA A 61 -10.92 -9.20 5.98
N PHE A 62 -9.69 -9.58 6.32
CA PHE A 62 -9.15 -10.91 6.02
C PHE A 62 -9.94 -12.02 6.73
N LEU A 63 -10.20 -11.88 8.03
CA LEU A 63 -10.98 -12.85 8.82
C LEU A 63 -12.44 -12.96 8.35
N GLU A 64 -13.03 -11.85 7.93
CA GLU A 64 -14.41 -11.76 7.44
C GLU A 64 -14.54 -12.08 5.93
N MET A 65 -13.43 -12.41 5.25
CA MET A 65 -13.39 -12.71 3.80
C MET A 65 -14.02 -11.64 2.92
N ARG A 66 -13.84 -10.36 3.27
CA ARG A 66 -14.38 -9.22 2.53
C ARG A 66 -13.27 -8.26 2.10
N PRO A 67 -13.54 -7.38 1.12
CA PRO A 67 -12.63 -6.28 0.83
C PRO A 67 -12.47 -5.36 2.06
N PRO A 68 -11.24 -4.88 2.32
CA PRO A 68 -10.99 -3.92 3.39
C PRO A 68 -11.50 -2.52 3.03
N ALA A 69 -12.00 -1.80 4.04
CA ALA A 69 -12.45 -0.42 3.92
C ALA A 69 -11.42 0.53 4.56
N TRP A 70 -10.42 0.91 3.77
CA TRP A 70 -9.33 1.77 4.24
C TRP A 70 -9.81 3.18 4.58
N THR A 71 -9.33 3.71 5.70
CA THR A 71 -9.57 5.10 6.12
C THR A 71 -8.35 6.00 5.97
N GLY A 72 -7.19 5.40 5.70
CA GLY A 72 -5.92 6.12 5.53
C GLY A 72 -5.29 6.56 6.85
N ARG A 73 -5.72 5.97 7.97
CA ARG A 73 -5.29 6.26 9.35
C ARG A 73 -4.80 5.02 10.06
#